data_AF-A0A832DJE3-F1
#
_entry.id   AF-A0A832DJE3-F1
#
_cell.length_a   1.000
_cell.length_b   1.000
_cell.length_c   1.000
_cell.angle_alpha   90.00
_cell.angle_beta   90.00
_cell.angle_gamma   90.00
#
_symmetry.space_group_name_H-M   'P 1'
#
loop_
_entity.id
_entity.type
_entity.pdbx_description
1 polymer ?
#
loop_
_entity_poly.entity_id
_entity_poly.type
_entity_poly.pdbx_seq_one_letter_code
_entity_poly.pdbx_strand_id
1 'polypeptide(L)'
;MGKLVKFPLYLGLGIFVLTILISAVKLGEKKNLTSTQSRAGFSSSTLTMRFIAPDTVNISFNSDKSISGVDVVIEYEKDKIDILPSTLTPGSSFITTGGVVDEANSTFSFSALSKEVDNKAGIVANFKVVSKNKTTNQVKTTLRFKTGEGKTKMVDQVTGNDILGDANGIEFNL
;
A
#
# COMPACT_ATOMS: atom_id res chain seq x y z
N MET A 1 20.41 -46.36 -52.43
CA MET A 1 19.22 -46.16 -51.58
C MET A 1 19.70 -45.74 -50.19
N GLY A 2 19.39 -44.52 -49.71
CA GLY A 2 19.90 -44.07 -48.39
C GLY A 2 19.58 -42.64 -47.99
N LYS A 3 18.45 -42.06 -48.41
CA LYS A 3 18.08 -40.66 -48.10
C LYS A 3 16.85 -40.48 -47.18
N LEU A 4 16.24 -41.57 -46.69
CA LEU A 4 14.98 -41.50 -45.92
C LEU A 4 15.11 -41.86 -44.43
N VAL A 5 16.31 -42.11 -43.90
CA VAL A 5 16.49 -42.54 -42.49
C VAL A 5 16.62 -41.37 -41.52
N LYS A 6 16.92 -40.15 -41.99
CA LYS A 6 17.14 -38.98 -41.12
C LYS A 6 15.90 -38.11 -40.92
N PHE A 7 14.87 -38.27 -41.73
CA PHE A 7 13.64 -37.46 -41.66
C PHE A 7 12.87 -37.59 -40.33
N PRO A 8 12.71 -38.79 -39.74
CA PRO A 8 12.02 -38.93 -38.45
C PRO A 8 12.82 -38.31 -37.29
N LEU A 9 14.16 -38.31 -37.39
CA LEU A 9 15.04 -37.79 -36.35
C LEU A 9 14.95 -36.26 -36.25
N TYR A 10 14.90 -35.56 -37.39
CA TYR A 10 14.70 -34.10 -37.41
C TYR A 10 13.28 -33.70 -36.99
N LEU A 11 12.27 -34.52 -37.31
CA LEU A 11 10.89 -34.28 -36.88
C LEU A 11 10.76 -34.40 -35.34
N GLY A 12 11.37 -35.43 -34.74
CA GLY A 12 11.38 -35.63 -33.29
C GLY A 12 12.10 -34.51 -32.53
N LEU A 13 13.25 -34.05 -33.04
CA LEU A 13 13.98 -32.91 -32.48
C LEU A 13 13.16 -31.62 -32.57
N GLY A 14 12.46 -31.39 -33.69
CA GLY A 14 11.59 -30.23 -33.88
C GLY A 14 10.44 -30.18 -32.86
N ILE A 15 9.78 -31.32 -32.63
CA ILE A 15 8.69 -31.43 -31.64
C ILE A 15 9.22 -31.20 -30.21
N PHE A 16 10.41 -31.70 -29.89
CA PHE A 16 11.05 -31.52 -28.59
C PHE A 16 11.40 -30.05 -28.29
N VAL A 17 11.95 -29.34 -29.27
CA VAL A 17 12.26 -27.90 -29.12
C VAL A 17 10.97 -27.07 -29.00
N LEU A 18 9.92 -27.42 -29.76
CA LEU A 18 8.64 -26.71 -29.67
C LEU A 18 7.97 -26.91 -28.30
N THR A 19 8.03 -28.11 -27.73
CA THR A 19 7.44 -28.41 -26.41
C THR A 19 8.18 -27.71 -25.27
N ILE A 20 9.51 -27.58 -25.37
CA ILE A 20 10.30 -26.78 -24.42
C ILE A 20 9.92 -25.30 -24.52
N LEU A 21 9.79 -24.75 -25.74
CA LEU A 21 9.38 -23.36 -25.95
C LEU A 21 7.97 -23.09 -25.39
N ILE A 22 6.99 -23.95 -25.66
CA ILE A 22 5.63 -23.82 -25.12
C ILE A 22 5.63 -23.90 -23.58
N SER A 23 6.46 -24.76 -23.00
CA SER A 23 6.59 -24.87 -21.54
C SER A 23 7.26 -23.63 -20.94
N ALA A 24 8.26 -23.05 -21.61
CA ALA A 24 8.91 -21.81 -21.18
C ALA A 24 7.98 -20.60 -21.28
N VAL A 25 7.14 -20.53 -22.33
CA VAL A 25 6.11 -19.48 -22.46
C VAL A 25 5.04 -19.64 -21.36
N LYS A 26 4.57 -20.86 -21.08
CA LYS A 26 3.67 -21.12 -19.93
C LYS A 26 4.32 -20.80 -18.57
N LEU A 27 5.63 -20.98 -18.43
CA LEU A 27 6.36 -20.63 -17.20
C LEU A 27 6.61 -19.11 -17.08
N GLY A 28 6.75 -18.42 -18.21
CA GLY A 28 6.80 -16.96 -18.30
C GLY A 28 5.46 -16.30 -17.98
N GLU A 29 4.35 -16.87 -18.45
CA GLU A 29 2.99 -16.42 -18.09
C GLU A 29 2.67 -16.64 -16.61
N LYS A 30 3.24 -17.66 -15.96
CA LYS A 30 3.11 -17.85 -14.50
C LYS A 30 3.81 -16.77 -13.66
N LYS A 31 4.62 -15.89 -14.27
CA LYS A 31 5.16 -14.69 -13.58
C LYS A 31 4.26 -13.46 -13.68
N ASN A 32 3.19 -13.51 -14.48
CA ASN A 32 2.07 -12.60 -14.31
C ASN A 32 1.13 -13.21 -13.26
N LEU A 33 1.55 -13.11 -12.00
CA LEU A 33 0.63 -13.09 -10.87
C LEU A 33 -0.21 -11.80 -10.98
N THR A 34 -1.10 -11.75 -11.96
CA THR A 34 -2.43 -11.19 -11.72
C THR A 34 -2.98 -12.04 -10.58
N SER A 35 -2.73 -11.57 -9.37
CA SER A 35 -3.42 -12.02 -8.17
C SER A 35 -4.90 -11.91 -8.48
N THR A 36 -5.50 -13.02 -8.89
CA THR A 36 -6.93 -13.17 -8.85
C THR A 36 -7.26 -12.99 -7.39
N GLN A 37 -7.70 -11.79 -7.00
CA GLN A 37 -8.23 -11.52 -5.68
C GLN A 37 -9.33 -12.55 -5.44
N SER A 38 -8.96 -13.62 -4.73
CA SER A 38 -9.91 -14.55 -4.16
C SER A 38 -10.80 -13.70 -3.26
N ARG A 39 -12.04 -13.50 -3.69
CA ARG A 39 -13.11 -12.85 -2.93
C ARG A 39 -13.57 -13.77 -1.78
N ALA A 40 -12.63 -14.18 -0.94
CA ALA A 40 -12.85 -14.97 0.25
C ALA A 40 -11.70 -14.72 1.24
N GLY A 41 -11.84 -13.66 2.01
CA GLY A 41 -10.91 -13.26 3.04
C GLY A 41 -11.13 -11.79 3.34
N PHE A 42 -12.11 -11.46 4.18
CA PHE A 42 -12.08 -10.19 4.88
C PHE A 42 -10.76 -10.19 5.67
N SER A 43 -9.70 -9.60 5.14
CA SER A 43 -8.55 -9.30 5.98
C SER A 43 -9.04 -8.30 7.00
N SER A 44 -8.92 -8.62 8.29
CA SER A 44 -9.41 -7.74 9.36
C SER A 44 -8.48 -6.54 9.61
N SER A 45 -7.53 -6.32 8.70
CA SER A 45 -6.54 -5.26 8.81
C SER A 45 -7.17 -3.92 8.45
N THR A 46 -7.28 -3.06 9.45
CA THR A 46 -7.92 -1.75 9.36
C THR A 46 -6.89 -0.67 9.66
N LEU A 47 -6.89 0.38 8.84
CA LEU A 47 -6.16 1.63 9.10
C LEU A 47 -7.16 2.74 9.44
N THR A 48 -6.90 3.52 10.48
CA THR A 48 -7.85 4.53 10.96
C THR A 48 -7.13 5.85 11.24
N MET A 49 -7.68 6.94 10.70
CA MET A 49 -7.30 8.30 11.09
C MET A 49 -8.14 8.82 12.25
N ARG A 50 -7.49 9.48 13.20
CA ARG A 50 -8.14 10.20 14.29
C ARG A 50 -7.56 11.61 14.41
N PHE A 51 -8.44 12.59 14.59
CA PHE A 51 -8.06 13.97 14.83
C PHE A 51 -8.02 14.20 16.34
N ILE A 52 -6.92 14.81 16.78
CA ILE A 52 -6.65 15.17 18.15
C ILE A 52 -6.46 16.68 18.14
N ALA A 53 -7.44 17.39 18.70
CA ALA A 53 -7.37 18.83 18.83
C ALA A 53 -6.10 19.24 19.59
N PRO A 54 -5.42 20.34 19.18
CA PRO A 54 -5.93 21.33 18.24
C PRO A 54 -5.58 21.07 16.76
N ASP A 55 -4.59 20.24 16.45
CA ASP A 55 -3.97 20.24 15.12
C ASP A 55 -3.39 18.89 14.67
N THR A 56 -3.56 17.82 15.46
CA THR A 56 -2.81 16.58 15.25
C THR A 56 -3.68 15.50 14.65
N VAL A 57 -3.19 14.84 13.61
CA VAL A 57 -3.79 13.65 13.01
C VAL A 57 -2.96 12.43 13.41
N ASN A 58 -3.61 11.49 14.08
CA ASN A 58 -3.07 10.20 14.46
C ASN A 58 -3.51 9.15 13.45
N ILE A 59 -2.59 8.31 13.01
CA ILE A 59 -2.87 7.12 12.21
C ILE A 59 -2.61 5.91 13.08
N SER A 60 -3.63 5.08 13.23
CA SER A 60 -3.56 3.81 13.96
C SER A 60 -3.96 2.66 13.05
N PHE A 61 -3.58 1.46 13.45
CA PHE A 61 -3.93 0.24 12.75
C PHE A 61 -4.31 -0.87 13.71
N ASN A 62 -5.06 -1.84 13.19
CA ASN A 62 -5.39 -3.09 13.86
C ASN A 62 -5.44 -4.21 12.82
N SER A 63 -4.87 -5.37 13.10
CA SER A 63 -4.76 -6.50 12.18
C SER A 63 -4.80 -7.84 12.91
N ASP A 64 -5.33 -8.87 12.27
CA ASP A 64 -5.20 -10.26 12.69
C ASP A 64 -3.79 -10.83 12.43
N LYS A 65 -3.04 -10.21 11.52
CA LYS A 65 -1.72 -10.65 11.08
C LYS A 65 -0.64 -9.68 11.54
N SER A 66 0.57 -10.20 11.69
CA SER A 66 1.76 -9.42 11.98
C SER A 66 2.09 -8.54 10.77
N ILE A 67 2.36 -7.26 10.99
CA ILE A 67 2.72 -6.35 9.90
C ILE A 67 4.22 -6.03 9.89
N SER A 68 4.81 -5.99 8.70
CA SER A 68 6.19 -5.50 8.50
C SER A 68 6.24 -4.00 8.27
N GLY A 69 5.17 -3.41 7.72
CA GLY A 69 5.14 -1.99 7.42
C GLY A 69 3.83 -1.54 6.77
N VAL A 70 3.72 -0.22 6.61
CA VAL A 70 2.56 0.46 6.04
C VAL A 70 3.06 1.55 5.10
N ASP A 71 2.59 1.54 3.86
CA ASP A 71 2.70 2.67 2.96
C ASP A 71 1.41 3.48 3.06
N VAL A 72 1.51 4.77 3.37
CA VAL A 72 0.35 5.63 3.59
C VAL A 72 0.29 6.69 2.51
N VAL A 73 -0.88 6.83 1.88
CA VAL A 73 -1.19 7.92 0.95
C VAL A 73 -2.52 8.52 1.35
N ILE A 74 -2.51 9.79 1.75
CA ILE A 74 -3.67 10.53 2.25
C ILE A 74 -4.05 11.60 1.23
N GLU A 75 -5.30 11.57 0.80
CA GLU A 75 -5.93 12.65 0.05
C GLU A 75 -6.49 13.69 1.02
N TYR A 76 -6.26 14.97 0.71
CA TYR A 76 -6.68 16.07 1.57
C TYR A 76 -7.24 17.25 0.75
N GLU A 77 -8.10 18.05 1.39
CA GLU A 77 -8.66 19.25 0.79
C GLU A 77 -7.66 20.41 0.85
N LYS A 78 -6.75 20.47 -0.15
CA LYS A 78 -5.63 21.44 -0.19
C LYS A 78 -6.03 22.91 -0.17
N ASP A 79 -7.27 23.25 -0.51
CA ASP A 79 -7.76 24.63 -0.45
C ASP A 79 -8.16 25.05 0.97
N LYS A 80 -8.36 24.07 1.87
CA LYS A 80 -8.79 24.29 3.25
C LYS A 80 -7.66 24.19 4.26
N ILE A 81 -6.76 23.22 4.07
CA ILE A 81 -5.70 22.91 5.03
C ILE A 81 -4.34 22.72 4.36
N ASP A 82 -3.30 22.95 5.16
CA ASP A 82 -1.93 22.54 4.86
C ASP A 82 -1.52 21.41 5.81
N ILE A 83 -0.84 20.40 5.27
CA ILE A 83 -0.19 19.34 6.06
C ILE A 83 1.25 19.78 6.33
N LEU A 84 1.72 19.65 7.57
CA LEU A 84 3.09 20.00 7.97
C LEU A 84 3.98 18.74 7.98
N PRO A 85 4.75 18.43 6.92
CA PRO A 85 5.42 17.13 6.80
C PRO A 85 6.56 16.96 7.80
N SER A 86 7.19 18.07 8.21
CA SER A 86 8.24 18.12 9.23
C SER A 86 7.77 17.72 10.62
N THR A 87 6.46 17.65 10.84
CA THR A 87 5.86 17.24 12.12
C THR A 87 5.50 15.76 12.16
N LEU A 88 5.80 15.02 11.09
CA LEU A 88 5.60 13.58 11.04
C LEU A 88 6.48 12.92 12.12
N THR A 89 5.82 12.27 13.07
CA THR A 89 6.45 11.52 14.16
C THR A 89 5.98 10.08 14.13
N PRO A 90 6.89 9.09 14.16
CA PRO A 90 6.51 7.69 14.17
C PRO A 90 5.86 7.32 15.51
N GLY A 91 4.97 6.33 15.48
CA GLY A 91 4.58 5.61 16.69
C GLY A 91 5.75 4.84 17.30
N SER A 92 5.64 4.42 18.56
CA SER A 92 6.71 3.75 19.30
C SER A 92 7.29 2.55 18.53
N SER A 93 6.40 1.75 17.97
CA SER A 93 6.70 0.49 17.28
C SER A 93 7.09 0.66 15.81
N PHE A 94 7.22 1.90 15.31
CA PHE A 94 7.52 2.18 13.89
C PHE A 94 8.72 3.09 13.69
N ILE A 95 9.31 2.98 12.50
CA ILE A 95 10.23 3.95 11.91
C ILE A 95 9.57 4.48 10.65
N THR A 96 9.44 5.79 10.51
CA THR A 96 8.85 6.42 9.33
C THR A 96 9.92 6.96 8.39
N THR A 97 9.61 6.99 7.10
CA THR A 97 10.31 7.85 6.14
C THR A 97 9.92 9.31 6.37
N GLY A 98 10.63 10.25 5.72
CA GLY A 98 10.16 11.62 5.64
C GLY A 98 8.83 11.69 4.89
N GLY A 99 7.92 12.56 5.36
CA GLY A 99 6.65 12.80 4.68
C GLY A 99 6.82 13.68 3.44
N VAL A 100 6.11 13.35 2.37
CA VAL A 100 6.12 14.08 1.09
C VAL A 100 4.72 14.60 0.79
N VAL A 101 4.61 15.90 0.50
CA VAL A 101 3.38 16.53 0.03
C VAL A 101 3.48 16.74 -1.48
N ASP A 102 2.48 16.25 -2.19
CA ASP A 102 2.27 16.48 -3.61
C ASP A 102 1.02 17.36 -3.78
N GLU A 103 1.25 18.66 -3.97
CA GLU A 103 0.18 19.65 -4.15
C GLU A 103 -0.57 19.49 -5.47
N ALA A 104 0.05 18.89 -6.49
CA ALA A 104 -0.60 18.68 -7.79
C ALA A 104 -1.70 17.63 -7.66
N ASN A 105 -1.41 16.56 -6.90
CA ASN A 105 -2.34 15.46 -6.66
C ASN A 105 -3.16 15.61 -5.38
N SER A 106 -2.94 16.67 -4.59
CA SER A 106 -3.58 16.88 -3.28
C SER A 106 -3.36 15.68 -2.34
N THR A 107 -2.14 15.16 -2.32
CA THR A 107 -1.77 13.97 -1.54
C THR A 107 -0.61 14.21 -0.60
N PHE A 108 -0.66 13.57 0.56
CA PHE A 108 0.46 13.42 1.48
C PHE A 108 0.81 11.94 1.63
N SER A 109 2.09 11.60 1.51
CA SER A 109 2.55 10.21 1.55
C SER A 109 3.77 10.01 2.43
N PHE A 110 3.83 8.86 3.10
CA PHE A 110 5.00 8.39 3.82
C PHE A 110 4.93 6.87 3.96
N SER A 111 6.04 6.25 4.35
CA SER A 111 6.13 4.82 4.65
C SER A 111 6.54 4.64 6.11
N ALA A 112 6.05 3.59 6.74
CA ALA A 112 6.38 3.21 8.11
C ALA A 112 6.76 1.73 8.18
N LEU A 113 7.90 1.41 8.79
CA LEU A 113 8.36 0.04 9.00
C LEU A 113 8.20 -0.33 10.47
N SER A 114 7.67 -1.52 10.75
CA SER A 114 7.56 -2.04 12.11
C SER A 114 8.94 -2.37 12.67
N LYS A 115 9.22 -1.94 13.89
CA LYS A 115 10.40 -2.35 14.68
C LYS A 115 10.19 -3.69 15.36
N GLU A 116 8.93 -4.03 15.61
CA GLU A 116 8.54 -5.19 16.40
C GLU A 116 8.20 -6.38 15.50
N VAL A 117 8.56 -7.55 15.99
CA VAL A 117 8.11 -8.83 15.45
C VAL A 117 6.72 -9.11 16.01
N ASP A 118 5.79 -9.56 15.18
CA ASP A 118 4.40 -9.83 15.56
C ASP A 118 3.56 -8.59 15.92
N ASN A 119 3.86 -7.44 15.31
CA ASN A 119 3.09 -6.21 15.54
C ASN A 119 1.71 -6.28 14.87
N LYS A 120 0.63 -6.26 15.66
CA LYS A 120 -0.76 -6.42 15.19
C LYS A 120 -1.65 -5.21 15.38
N ALA A 121 -1.30 -4.30 16.28
CA ALA A 121 -2.08 -3.10 16.52
C ALA A 121 -1.22 -2.00 17.12
N GLY A 122 -1.59 -0.74 16.88
CA GLY A 122 -0.92 0.40 17.48
C GLY A 122 -1.02 1.66 16.66
N ILE A 123 -0.19 2.63 17.02
CA ILE A 123 -0.06 3.91 16.31
C ILE A 123 1.05 3.76 15.27
N VAL A 124 0.75 4.09 14.02
CA VAL A 124 1.72 4.12 12.92
C VAL A 124 2.51 5.42 12.97
N ALA A 125 1.80 6.56 12.97
CA ALA A 125 2.42 7.88 12.97
C ALA A 125 1.44 8.97 13.41
N ASN A 126 1.98 10.14 13.74
CA ASN A 126 1.24 11.38 13.94
C ASN A 126 1.82 12.48 13.06
N PHE A 127 0.99 13.38 12.56
CA PHE A 127 1.43 14.60 11.89
C PHE A 127 0.45 15.73 12.16
N LYS A 128 0.87 16.97 11.91
CA LYS A 128 0.05 18.16 12.15
C LYS A 128 -0.55 18.71 10.86
N VAL A 129 -1.72 19.31 11.01
CA VAL A 129 -2.46 20.01 9.97
C VAL A 129 -2.79 21.42 10.45
N VAL A 130 -2.79 22.38 9.54
CA VAL A 130 -3.15 23.78 9.84
C VAL A 130 -4.18 24.28 8.87
N SER A 131 -5.09 25.14 9.34
CA SER A 131 -6.05 25.82 8.48
C SER A 131 -5.33 26.87 7.61
N LYS A 132 -5.66 26.89 6.31
CA LYS A 132 -5.25 27.99 5.41
C LYS A 132 -5.99 29.29 5.74
N ASN A 133 -7.23 29.18 6.21
CA ASN A 133 -8.03 30.33 6.58
C ASN A 133 -7.85 30.64 8.07
N LYS A 134 -6.90 31.52 8.37
CA LYS A 134 -6.58 31.96 9.74
C LYS A 134 -7.68 32.80 10.41
N THR A 135 -8.72 33.19 9.66
CA THR A 135 -9.77 34.10 10.12
C THR A 135 -11.03 33.36 10.58
N THR A 136 -11.17 32.07 10.26
CA THR A 136 -12.33 31.26 10.62
C THR A 136 -11.90 30.12 11.55
N ASN A 137 -12.35 30.15 12.80
CA ASN A 137 -12.01 29.16 13.84
C ASN A 137 -12.71 27.78 13.67
N GLN A 138 -13.32 27.53 12.51
CA GLN A 138 -14.03 26.28 12.20
C GLN A 138 -13.98 25.98 10.70
N VAL A 139 -12.86 25.44 10.24
CA VAL A 139 -12.73 24.91 8.87
C VAL A 139 -13.04 23.43 8.88
N LYS A 140 -14.22 23.07 8.34
CA LYS A 140 -14.64 21.68 8.15
C LYS A 140 -13.91 21.04 6.98
N THR A 141 -13.16 19.98 7.23
CA THR A 141 -12.30 19.31 6.23
C THR A 141 -12.35 17.78 6.38
N THR A 142 -11.97 17.09 5.30
CA THR A 142 -11.92 15.63 5.24
C THR A 142 -10.52 15.17 4.84
N LEU A 143 -10.02 14.14 5.51
CA LEU A 143 -8.84 13.38 5.12
C LEU A 143 -9.25 11.94 4.79
N ARG A 144 -8.74 11.41 3.68
CA ARG A 144 -9.08 10.05 3.23
C ARG A 144 -7.84 9.29 2.83
N PHE A 145 -7.80 7.99 3.12
CA PHE A 145 -6.77 7.13 2.54
C PHE A 145 -7.07 6.88 1.08
N LYS A 146 -6.05 6.99 0.23
CA LYS A 146 -6.13 6.59 -1.17
C LYS A 146 -6.07 5.05 -1.24
N THR A 147 -7.01 4.37 -1.92
CA THR A 147 -7.13 2.89 -1.98
C THR A 147 -7.15 2.32 -3.42
N GLY A 148 -6.28 1.34 -3.79
CA GLY A 148 -6.04 0.75 -5.16
C GLY A 148 -4.63 0.91 -5.83
N GLU A 149 -4.44 1.40 -7.08
CA GLU A 149 -3.10 1.70 -7.67
C GLU A 149 -2.38 2.98 -7.14
N GLY A 150 -1.14 2.84 -6.67
CA GLY A 150 -0.34 3.96 -6.12
C GLY A 150 -0.87 4.46 -4.77
N LYS A 151 -1.33 3.53 -3.93
CA LYS A 151 -2.24 3.77 -2.82
C LYS A 151 -1.71 3.19 -1.51
N THR A 152 -2.45 3.48 -0.44
CA THR A 152 -2.16 3.00 0.92
C THR A 152 -2.14 1.48 0.93
N LYS A 153 -1.12 0.88 1.56
CA LYS A 153 -0.94 -0.57 1.69
C LYS A 153 -0.49 -0.92 3.10
N MET A 154 -0.83 -2.13 3.53
CA MET A 154 -0.34 -2.70 4.77
C MET A 154 0.27 -4.05 4.46
N VAL A 155 1.53 -4.23 4.82
CA VAL A 155 2.31 -5.39 4.36
C VAL A 155 2.41 -6.42 5.49
N ASP A 156 1.99 -7.65 5.18
CA ASP A 156 2.13 -8.80 6.07
C ASP A 156 3.60 -9.21 6.25
N GLN A 157 4.00 -9.45 7.49
CA GLN A 157 5.38 -9.76 7.83
C GLN A 157 5.86 -11.11 7.25
N VAL A 158 4.95 -12.08 7.13
CA VAL A 158 5.30 -13.44 6.70
C VAL A 158 5.29 -13.56 5.18
N THR A 159 4.24 -13.08 4.54
CA THR A 159 4.02 -13.25 3.10
C THR A 159 4.50 -12.08 2.25
N GLY A 160 4.72 -10.90 2.84
CA GLY A 160 5.06 -9.68 2.12
C GLY A 160 3.93 -9.13 1.24
N ASN A 161 2.72 -9.68 1.37
CA ASN A 161 1.57 -9.27 0.58
C ASN A 161 0.84 -8.09 1.24
N ASP A 162 0.14 -7.32 0.41
CA ASP A 162 -0.82 -6.33 0.90
C ASP A 162 -2.01 -7.03 1.55
N ILE A 163 -2.27 -6.66 2.80
CA ILE A 163 -3.37 -7.18 3.62
C ILE A 163 -4.34 -6.09 4.05
N LEU A 164 -4.20 -4.84 3.59
CA LEU A 164 -5.13 -3.78 3.96
C LEU A 164 -6.55 -4.14 3.52
N GLY A 165 -7.44 -4.33 4.50
CA GLY A 165 -8.84 -4.68 4.26
C GLY A 165 -9.75 -3.47 4.27
N ASP A 166 -9.56 -2.58 5.24
CA ASP A 166 -10.34 -1.35 5.40
C ASP A 166 -9.46 -0.14 5.75
N ALA A 167 -9.87 1.03 5.29
CA ALA A 167 -9.14 2.28 5.45
C ALA A 167 -10.11 3.44 5.77
N ASN A 168 -10.19 3.78 7.05
CA ASN A 168 -11.13 4.76 7.58
C ASN A 168 -10.51 6.16 7.63
N GLY A 169 -11.03 7.03 6.76
CA GLY A 169 -10.74 8.46 6.77
C GLY A 169 -11.35 9.17 7.98
N ILE A 170 -11.17 10.50 8.02
CA ILE A 170 -11.74 11.34 9.07
C ILE A 170 -12.27 12.65 8.52
N GLU A 171 -13.39 13.11 9.10
CA GLU A 171 -13.92 14.45 8.96
C GLU A 171 -13.76 15.18 10.31
N PHE A 172 -13.26 16.41 10.29
CA PHE A 172 -13.04 17.21 11.50
C PHE A 172 -13.11 18.71 11.23
N ASN A 173 -13.14 19.49 12.30
CA ASN A 173 -13.11 20.95 12.27
C ASN A 173 -11.81 21.44 12.91
N LEU A 174 -11.13 22.35 12.20
CA LEU A 174 -9.95 23.09 12.65
C LEU A 174 -10.32 24.50 13.11
#